data_AF-H8GRZ1-F1
#
_entry.id   AF-H8GRZ1-F1
#
_cell.length_a   1.000
_cell.length_b   1.000
_cell.length_c   1.000
_cell.angle_alpha   90.00
_cell.angle_beta   90.00
_cell.angle_gamma   90.00
#
_symmetry.space_group_name_H-M   'P 1'
#
loop_
_entity.id
_entity.type
_entity.pdbx_description
1 polymer ?
#
loop_
_entity_poly.entity_id
_entity_poly.type
_entity_poly.pdbx_seq_one_letter_code
_entity_poly.pdbx_strand_id
1 'polypeptide(L)' 'MTMTLLFLVLYFLLPLLAGYNKPLMATKVFGNVTFGYVLAFAEFAMGWVLAAVYVVKARTFDRLAREARGLGGAA' A
#
# COMPACT_ATOMS: atom_id res chain seq x y z
N MET A 1 8.76 -8.55 -2.22
CA MET A 1 8.29 -9.55 -1.23
C MET A 1 7.56 -8.90 -0.06
N THR A 2 8.19 -7.98 0.68
CA THR A 2 7.53 -7.33 1.84
C THR A 2 6.20 -6.65 1.51
N MET A 3 6.10 -5.94 0.38
CA MET A 3 4.85 -5.27 -0.02
C MET A 3 3.70 -6.24 -0.30
N THR A 4 3.99 -7.40 -0.89
CA THR A 4 2.99 -8.42 -1.21
C THR A 4 2.47 -9.08 0.07
N LEU A 5 3.36 -9.35 1.03
CA LEU A 5 2.97 -9.90 2.33
C LEU A 5 2.14 -8.90 3.14
N LEU A 6 2.54 -7.62 3.15
CA LEU A 6 1.79 -6.55 3.81
C LEU A 6 0.39 -6.40 3.21
N PHE A 7 0.28 -6.42 1.87
CA PHE A 7 -1.01 -6.41 1.17
C PHE A 7 -1.87 -7.60 1.59
N LEU A 8 -1.33 -8.82 1.55
CA LEU A 8 -2.07 -10.03 1.90
C LEU A 8 -2.59 -9.98 3.34
N VAL A 9 -1.72 -9.60 4.28
CA VAL A 9 -2.07 -9.52 5.70
C VAL A 9 -3.17 -8.48 5.90
N LEU A 10 -3.01 -7.25 5.43
CA LEU A 10 -4.03 -6.20 5.57
C LEU A 10 -5.36 -6.60 4.91
N TYR A 11 -5.31 -7.13 3.69
CA TYR A 11 -6.48 -7.55 2.92
C TYR A 11 -7.28 -8.64 3.63
N PHE A 12 -6.62 -9.62 4.25
CA PHE A 12 -7.32 -10.65 5.01
C PHE A 12 -7.68 -10.20 6.42
N LEU A 13 -6.94 -9.29 7.03
CA LEU A 13 -7.18 -8.82 8.39
C LEU A 13 -8.56 -8.17 8.52
N LEU A 14 -9.00 -7.40 7.53
CA LEU A 14 -10.32 -6.75 7.54
C LEU A 14 -11.50 -7.73 7.57
N PRO A 15 -11.64 -8.68 6.63
CA PRO A 15 -12.69 -9.69 6.69
C PRO A 15 -12.55 -10.63 7.90
N LEU A 16 -11.32 -10.95 8.35
CA LEU A 16 -11.12 -11.76 9.56
C LEU A 16 -11.68 -11.05 10.80
N LEU A 17 -11.33 -9.78 11.01
CA LEU A 17 -11.79 -9.01 12.16
C LEU A 17 -13.29 -8.70 12.06
N ALA A 18 -13.81 -8.44 10.86
CA ALA A 18 -15.23 -8.19 10.64
C ALA A 18 -16.10 -9.44 10.92
N GLY A 19 -15.58 -10.63 10.61
CA GLY A 19 -16.25 -11.90 10.82
C GLY A 19 -16.16 -12.41 12.26
N TYR A 20 -14.97 -12.37 12.86
CA TYR A 20 -14.70 -12.98 14.17
C TYR A 20 -14.90 -12.03 15.35
N ASN A 21 -14.62 -10.73 15.20
CA ASN A 21 -14.60 -9.80 16.33
C ASN A 21 -15.29 -8.46 16.00
N LYS A 22 -16.60 -8.55 15.74
CA LYS A 22 -17.49 -7.39 15.54
C LYS A 22 -17.40 -6.33 16.65
N PRO A 23 -17.25 -6.69 17.95
CA PRO A 23 -17.06 -5.70 19.02
C PRO A 23 -15.83 -4.81 18.81
N LEU A 24 -14.71 -5.40 18.35
CA LEU A 24 -13.49 -4.65 18.06
C LEU A 24 -13.69 -3.72 16.87
N MET A 25 -14.35 -4.18 15.80
CA MET A 25 -14.68 -3.34 14.64
C MET A 25 -15.62 -2.18 14.97
N ALA A 26 -16.53 -2.37 15.94
CA ALA A 26 -17.43 -1.34 16.45
C ALA A 26 -16.78 -0.42 17.50
N THR A 27 -15.58 -0.76 17.97
CA THR A 27 -14.87 0.05 18.96
C THR A 27 -14.53 1.40 18.36
N LYS A 28 -14.97 2.47 19.03
CA LYS A 28 -14.71 3.85 18.62
C LYS A 28 -13.28 4.22 18.97
N VAL A 29 -12.52 4.68 17.98
CA VAL A 29 -11.11 5.09 18.12
C VAL A 29 -11.02 6.60 18.30
N PHE A 30 -11.78 7.35 17.50
CA PHE A 30 -11.81 8.80 17.59
C PHE A 30 -13.20 9.34 17.22
N GLY A 31 -13.91 9.91 18.20
CA GLY A 31 -15.29 10.36 18.01
C GLY A 31 -16.20 9.22 17.50
N ASN A 32 -16.81 9.39 16.33
CA ASN A 32 -17.63 8.36 15.67
C ASN A 32 -16.85 7.46 14.69
N VAL A 33 -15.54 7.63 14.57
CA VAL A 33 -14.69 6.75 13.75
C VAL A 33 -14.42 5.46 14.51
N THR A 34 -14.88 4.35 13.95
CA THR A 34 -14.64 3.01 14.51
C THR A 34 -13.33 2.41 14.00
N PHE A 35 -12.86 1.37 14.68
CA PHE A 35 -11.66 0.63 14.27
C PHE A 35 -11.80 0.06 12.84
N GLY A 36 -13.01 -0.36 12.46
CA GLY A 36 -13.31 -0.79 11.09
C GLY A 36 -13.03 0.30 10.04
N TYR A 37 -13.39 1.56 10.32
CA TYR A 37 -13.08 2.67 9.41
C TYR A 37 -11.58 2.91 9.29
N VAL A 38 -10.83 2.86 10.40
CA VAL A 38 -9.38 3.02 10.36
C VAL A 38 -8.73 1.96 9.47
N LEU A 39 -9.17 0.72 9.61
CA LEU A 39 -8.66 -0.40 8.81
C LEU A 39 -9.00 -0.24 7.32
N ALA A 40 -10.23 0.16 7.00
CA ALA A 40 -10.65 0.42 5.62
C ALA A 40 -9.84 1.57 4.98
N PHE A 41 -9.60 2.66 5.71
CA PHE A 41 -8.74 3.75 5.23
C PHE A 41 -7.28 3.32 5.06
N ALA A 42 -6.78 2.43 5.92
CA ALA A 42 -5.43 1.89 5.81
C ALA A 42 -5.25 1.08 4.52
N GLU A 43 -6.24 0.30 4.11
CA GLU A 43 -6.22 -0.41 2.81
C GLU A 43 -6.12 0.56 1.63
N PHE A 44 -6.86 1.66 1.69
CA PHE A 44 -6.80 2.70 0.65
C PHE A 44 -5.42 3.35 0.57
N ALA A 45 -4.86 3.74 1.72
CA ALA A 45 -3.52 4.31 1.82
C ALA A 45 -2.45 3.33 1.32
N MET A 46 -2.61 2.04 1.59
CA MET A 46 -1.70 0.99 1.15
C MET A 46 -1.62 0.88 -0.37
N GLY A 47 -2.75 1.05 -1.09
CA GLY A 47 -2.76 1.12 -2.55
C GLY A 47 -1.91 2.29 -3.09
N TRP A 48 -2.02 3.47 -2.48
CA TRP A 48 -1.18 4.62 -2.86
C TRP A 48 0.30 4.41 -2.55
N VAL A 49 0.63 3.82 -1.40
CA VAL A 49 2.01 3.46 -1.06
C VAL A 49 2.58 2.52 -2.10
N LEU A 50 1.81 1.50 -2.51
CA LEU A 50 2.23 0.56 -3.54
C LEU A 50 2.49 1.25 -4.88
N ALA A 51 1.59 2.14 -5.30
CA ALA A 51 1.75 2.95 -6.50
C ALA A 51 3.00 3.85 -6.43
N ALA A 52 3.21 4.54 -5.30
CA ALA A 52 4.37 5.41 -5.11
C ALA A 52 5.69 4.63 -5.17
N VAL A 53 5.77 3.50 -4.46
CA VAL A 53 6.93 2.61 -4.47
C VAL A 53 7.20 2.07 -5.87
N TYR A 54 6.15 1.67 -6.59
CA TYR A 54 6.27 1.21 -7.97
C TYR A 54 6.83 2.30 -8.88
N VAL A 55 6.28 3.52 -8.81
CA VAL A 55 6.76 4.67 -9.62
C VAL A 55 8.22 4.98 -9.33
N VAL A 56 8.65 4.97 -8.06
CA VAL A 56 10.05 5.19 -7.70
C VAL A 56 10.95 4.10 -8.30
N LYS A 57 10.53 2.83 -8.25
CA LYS A 57 11.28 1.72 -8.85
C LYS A 57 11.34 1.83 -10.38
N ALA A 58 10.24 2.23 -11.03
CA ALA A 58 10.15 2.40 -12.48
C ALA A 58 11.14 3.47 -12.99
N ARG A 59 11.33 4.57 -12.26
CA ARG A 59 12.31 5.62 -12.61
C ARG A 59 13.75 5.10 -12.72
N THR A 60 14.10 4.07 -11.94
CA THR A 60 15.42 3.43 -12.04
C THR A 60 15.58 2.68 -13.36
N PHE A 61 14.53 2.00 -13.82
CA PHE A 61 14.52 1.35 -15.12
C PHE A 61 14.52 2.36 -16.26
N ASP A 62 13.81 3.49 -16.12
CA ASP A 62 13.87 4.58 -17.10
C ASP A 62 15.29 5.16 -17.24
N ARG A 63 16.05 5.27 -16.13
CA ARG A 63 17.44 5.72 -16.18
C ARG A 63 18.32 4.76 -16.97
N LEU A 64 18.22 3.46 -16.67
CA LEU A 64 18.94 2.41 -17.40
C LEU A 64 18.56 2.37 -18.89
N ALA A 65 17.28 2.58 -19.22
CA ALA A 65 16.81 2.62 -20.60
C ALA A 65 17.27 3.87 -21.38
N ARG A 66 17.59 4.98 -20.70
CA ARG A 66 18.22 6.16 -21.34
C ARG A 66 19.70 5.92 -21.58
N GLU A 67 20.38 5.30 -20.63
CA GLU A 67 21.80 4.96 -20.71
C GLU A 67 22.07 3.94 -21.83
N ALA A 68 21.25 2.88 -21.91
CA ALA A 68 21.32 1.89 -22.99
C ALA A 68 20.99 2.44 -24.39
N ARG A 69 20.23 3.55 -24.47
CA ARG A 69 19.95 4.24 -25.75
C ARG A 69 21.11 5.14 -26.23
N GLY A 70 22.25 5.15 -25.54
CA GLY A 70 23.45 5.87 -26.00
C GLY A 70 23.41 7.39 -25.82
N LEU A 71 22.41 7.93 -25.12
CA LEU A 71 22.29 9.37 -24.85
C LEU A 71 23.21 9.86 -23.71
N GLY A 72 24.04 8.99 -23.14
CA GLY A 72 25.00 9.31 -22.07
C GLY A 72 26.38 9.80 -22.55
N GLY A 73 26.60 9.92 -23.87
CA GLY A 73 27.89 10.27 -24.47
C GLY A 73 27.98 11.64 -25.15
N ALA A 74 27.05 12.57 -24.88
CA ALA A 74 27.05 13.90 -25.50
C ALA A 74 27.05 15.03 -24.46
N ALA A 75 27.94 14.94 -23.48
CA ALA A 75 28.34 16.05 -22.62
C ALA A 75 29.87 16.10 -22.56
#